data_AF-A0A6B2DFI6-F1
#
_entry.id   AF-A0A6B2DFI6-F1
#
_cell.length_a   1.000
_cell.length_b   1.000
_cell.length_c   1.000
_cell.angle_alpha   90.00
_cell.angle_beta   90.00
_cell.angle_gamma   90.00
#
_symmetry.space_group_name_H-M   'P 1'
#
loop_
_entity.id
_entity.type
_entity.pdbx_description
1 polymer ?
#
loop_
_entity_poly.entity_id
_entity_poly.type
_entity_poly.pdbx_seq_one_letter_code
_entity_poly.pdbx_strand_id
1 'polypeptide(L)' 'MVRLADLTSPDVAARAASGAILAVPVGATEQHGPHLPLATDTDIALALCDGLAA' A
#
# COMPACT_ATOMS: atom_id res chain seq x y z
N MET A 1 1.68 8.87 -7.74
CA MET A 1 1.30 7.65 -7.01
C MET A 1 -0.21 7.61 -6.85
N VAL A 2 -0.84 6.51 -7.22
CA VAL A 2 -2.31 6.39 -7.21
C VAL A 2 -2.73 5.55 -6.01
N ARG A 3 -3.52 6.12 -5.09
CA ARG A 3 -4.12 5.35 -3.98
C ARG A 3 -5.57 5.04 -4.30
N LEU A 4 -6.00 3.82 -4.00
CA LEU A 4 -7.38 3.37 -4.24
C LEU A 4 -8.41 4.28 -3.55
N ALA A 5 -8.10 4.77 -2.35
CA ALA A 5 -8.96 5.64 -1.56
C ALA A 5 -9.20 7.03 -2.18
N ASP A 6 -8.33 7.47 -3.09
CA ASP A 6 -8.46 8.76 -3.77
C ASP A 6 -9.26 8.66 -5.08
N LEU A 7 -9.66 7.45 -5.48
CA LEU A 7 -10.38 7.18 -6.72
C LEU A 7 -11.89 7.10 -6.50
N THR A 8 -12.65 7.49 -7.53
CA THR A 8 -14.08 7.19 -7.57
C THR A 8 -14.30 5.74 -8.05
N SER A 9 -15.47 5.17 -7.74
CA SER A 9 -15.83 3.81 -8.20
C SER A 9 -15.72 3.63 -9.72
N PRO A 10 -16.15 4.58 -10.58
CA PRO A 10 -15.89 4.52 -12.02
C PRO A 10 -14.41 4.49 -12.41
N ASP A 11 -13.54 5.25 -11.74
CA ASP A 11 -12.10 5.25 -12.01
C ASP A 11 -11.48 3.88 -11.72
N VAL A 12 -11.90 3.26 -10.61
CA VAL A 12 -11.45 1.91 -10.23
C VAL A 12 -11.89 0.89 -11.28
N ALA A 13 -13.15 0.94 -11.71
CA ALA A 13 -13.68 0.04 -12.73
C ALA A 13 -12.91 0.16 -14.06
N ALA A 14 -12.62 1.38 -14.51
CA ALA A 14 -11.85 1.62 -15.73
C ALA A 14 -10.43 1.05 -15.65
N ARG A 15 -9.75 1.23 -14.50
CA ARG A 15 -8.40 0.69 -14.26
C ARG A 15 -8.38 -0.84 -14.17
N ALA A 16 -9.37 -1.42 -13.51
CA ALA A 16 -9.50 -2.87 -13.44
C ALA A 16 -9.71 -3.47 -14.85
N ALA A 17 -10.55 -2.84 -15.68
CA ALA A 17 -10.76 -3.24 -17.06
C ALA A 17 -9.49 -3.13 -17.93
N SER A 18 -8.58 -2.20 -17.61
CA SER A 18 -7.26 -2.10 -18.27
C SER A 18 -6.20 -3.04 -17.69
N GLY A 19 -6.56 -3.95 -16.79
CA GLY A 19 -5.63 -4.92 -16.20
C GLY A 19 -4.72 -4.35 -15.11
N ALA A 20 -5.14 -3.29 -14.40
CA ALA A 20 -4.36 -2.74 -13.30
C ALA A 20 -4.17 -3.76 -12.17
N ILE A 21 -2.99 -3.74 -11.54
CA ILE A 21 -2.67 -4.53 -10.35
C ILE A 21 -2.91 -3.68 -9.12
N LEU A 22 -3.60 -4.23 -8.11
CA LEU A 22 -3.74 -3.62 -6.79
C LEU A 22 -2.70 -4.21 -5.84
N ALA A 23 -1.81 -3.37 -5.33
CA ALA A 23 -0.95 -3.72 -4.21
C ALA A 23 -1.67 -3.42 -2.89
N VAL A 24 -1.76 -4.41 -2.00
CA VAL A 24 -2.36 -4.26 -0.67
C VAL A 24 -1.25 -4.38 0.36
N PRO A 25 -0.87 -3.29 1.05
CA PRO A 25 0.13 -3.36 2.10
C PRO A 25 -0.45 -4.14 3.30
N VAL A 26 0.25 -5.17 3.73
CA VAL A 26 -0.05 -5.94 4.94
C VAL A 26 1.20 -5.96 5.79
N GLY A 27 1.07 -5.50 7.04
CA GLY A 27 2.14 -5.49 8.02
C GLY A 27 1.62 -5.94 9.39
N ALA A 28 2.40 -5.62 10.43
CA ALA A 28 2.08 -5.92 11.81
C ALA A 28 2.25 -4.70 12.72
N THR A 29 1.77 -4.84 13.96
CA THR A 29 2.12 -3.98 15.09
C THR A 29 2.84 -4.84 16.11
N GLU A 30 4.18 -4.84 16.08
CA GLU A 30 5.00 -5.74 16.88
C GLU A 30 6.35 -5.15 17.27
N GLN A 31 7.06 -5.81 18.19
CA GLN A 31 8.28 -5.27 18.78
C GLN A 31 9.51 -5.53 17.90
N HIS A 32 10.27 -4.48 17.57
CA HIS A 32 11.49 -4.54 16.74
C HIS A 32 12.77 -4.09 17.47
N GLY A 33 12.80 -4.21 18.79
CA GLY A 33 13.89 -3.84 19.67
C GLY A 33 13.73 -2.42 20.21
N PRO A 34 14.64 -1.95 21.08
CA PRO A 34 14.52 -0.65 21.74
C PRO A 34 14.72 0.56 20.82
N HIS A 35 14.93 0.34 19.52
CA HIS A 35 15.40 1.34 18.56
C HIS A 35 14.48 1.52 17.34
N LEU A 36 13.47 0.65 17.17
CA LEU A 36 12.55 0.72 16.03
C LEU A 36 11.09 0.85 16.50
N PRO A 37 10.25 1.59 15.75
CA PRO A 37 8.82 1.68 16.04
C PRO A 37 8.10 0.35 15.90
N LEU A 38 6.97 0.20 16.59
CA LEU A 38 6.13 -1.00 16.49
C LEU A 38 5.46 -1.15 15.10
N ALA A 39 5.43 -0.08 14.32
CA ALA A 39 4.81 -0.04 13.00
C ALA A 39 5.78 -0.43 11.85
N THR A 40 7.01 -0.83 12.16
CA THR A 40 8.09 -1.02 11.16
C THR A 40 7.65 -1.87 9.98
N ASP A 41 6.99 -3.01 10.22
CA ASP A 41 6.46 -3.88 9.15
C ASP A 41 5.46 -3.16 8.24
N THR A 42 4.56 -2.37 8.83
CA THR A 42 3.55 -1.60 8.08
C THR A 42 4.20 -0.48 7.27
N ASP A 43 5.18 0.23 7.84
CA ASP A 43 5.89 1.31 7.17
C ASP A 43 6.67 0.79 5.95
N ILE A 44 7.33 -0.36 6.08
CA ILE A 44 8.04 -1.02 4.97
C ILE A 44 7.05 -1.46 3.89
N ALA A 45 5.94 -2.11 4.27
CA ALA A 45 4.93 -2.58 3.31
C ALA A 45 4.32 -1.41 2.51
N LEU A 46 4.06 -0.28 3.18
CA LEU A 46 3.59 0.95 2.52
C LEU A 46 4.62 1.49 1.54
N ALA A 47 5.89 1.62 1.95
CA ALA A 47 6.96 2.12 1.08
C ALA A 47 7.16 1.24 -0.17
N LEU A 48 7.07 -0.09 -0.04
CA LEU A 48 7.15 -1.02 -1.17
C LEU A 48 5.96 -0.87 -2.12
N CYS A 49 4.73 -0.75 -1.60
CA CYS A 49 3.54 -0.52 -2.43
C CYS A 49 3.61 0.83 -3.14
N ASP A 50 4.05 1.87 -2.45
CA ASP A 50 4.24 3.21 -2.99
C ASP A 50 5.29 3.21 -4.11
N GLY A 51 6.39 2.45 -3.96
CA GLY A 51 7.40 2.25 -4.99
C GLY A 51 6.94 1.41 -6.19
N LEU A 52 6.11 0.38 -5.97
CA LEU A 52 5.53 -0.43 -7.05
C LEU A 52 4.50 0.36 -7.88
N ALA A 53 3.83 1.33 -7.27
CA ALA A 53 2.80 2.16 -7.92
C ALA A 53 3.34 3.43 -8.60
N ALA A 54 4.66 3.63 -8.61
CA ALA A 54 5.35 4.74 -9.27
C ALA A 54 5.53 4.48 -10.77
#